data_AF-A0A8X7BJP7-F1
#
_entry.id   AF-A0A8X7BJP7-F1
#
_cell.length_a   1.000
_cell.length_b   1.000
_cell.length_c   1.000
_cell.angle_alpha   90.00
_cell.angle_beta   90.00
_cell.angle_gamma   90.00
#
_symmetry.space_group_name_H-M   'P 1'
#
loop_
_entity.id
_entity.type
_entity.pdbx_description
1 polymer ?
#
loop_
_entity_poly.entity_id
_entity_poly.type
_entity_poly.pdbx_seq_one_letter_code
_entity_poly.pdbx_strand_id
1 'polypeptide(L)'
;MEVAGALSIFQRSQSLYNVRYTKYLGDGDSKAFTSIVENKVYGDHCSVEKLECIGHVMKRMGTRLRRLKTKMRGQKLSDGKPLCGRNRLTEAEIDRLQAYYGLAIRRNLSSVKDMQQAIWAIFLHKLSTDEKPQHGFCPSDSDTWCKFKKAELLGETYHHKNSLPVDVVEAMRPVFRDLANPELLKKSVYMENEQLSDLEKGHVVGPREADWSNRRIGRRLGRSDMVVVRCWQQWIKEQVVLIGIFTTSGKLESDQLGSNELGTVMNWAAIFSNESRFSLNADYQCIRVWKRPGH
;
A
#
# COMPACT_ATOMS: atom_id res chain seq x y z
N MET A 1 -9.93 10.79 16.75
CA MET A 1 -8.84 9.98 17.33
C MET A 1 -7.64 9.88 16.39
N GLU A 2 -7.82 9.60 15.09
CA GLU A 2 -6.69 9.46 14.13
C GLU A 2 -5.89 10.75 13.88
N VAL A 3 -6.56 11.91 13.79
CA VAL A 3 -5.93 13.22 13.49
C VAL A 3 -4.96 13.65 14.60
N ALA A 4 -5.42 13.62 15.86
CA ALA A 4 -4.62 14.03 17.01
C ALA A 4 -3.41 13.10 17.23
N GLY A 5 -3.58 11.79 16.98
CA GLY A 5 -2.49 10.83 17.06
C GLY A 5 -1.41 11.07 16.00
N ALA A 6 -1.82 11.27 14.74
CA ALA A 6 -0.88 11.57 13.66
C ALA A 6 -0.12 12.88 13.90
N LEU A 7 -0.81 13.94 14.34
CA LEU A 7 -0.18 15.21 14.68
C LEU A 7 0.82 15.06 15.84
N SER A 8 0.46 14.34 16.89
CA SER A 8 1.33 14.09 18.04
C SER A 8 2.61 13.33 17.64
N ILE A 9 2.51 12.36 16.72
CA ILE A 9 3.66 11.63 16.19
C ILE A 9 4.64 12.57 15.48
N PHE A 10 4.14 13.48 14.63
CA PHE A 10 4.98 14.46 13.94
C PHE A 10 5.60 15.45 14.92
N GLN A 11 4.83 16.00 15.87
CA GLN A 11 5.33 16.97 16.85
C GLN A 11 6.46 16.41 17.73
N ARG A 12 6.30 15.18 18.23
CA ARG A 12 7.28 14.57 19.14
C ARG A 12 8.54 14.04 18.45
N SER A 13 8.52 13.89 17.13
CA SER A 13 9.62 13.28 16.38
C SER A 13 10.94 14.03 16.53
N GLN A 14 10.89 15.37 16.54
CA GLN A 14 12.08 16.19 16.66
C GLN A 14 12.62 16.21 18.10
N SER A 15 11.76 16.27 19.11
CA SER A 15 12.20 16.32 20.51
C SER A 15 12.69 14.98 21.03
N LEU A 16 12.07 13.87 20.60
CA LEU A 16 12.42 12.53 21.09
C LEU A 16 13.52 11.86 20.28
N TYR A 17 13.58 12.10 18.97
CA TYR A 17 14.46 11.36 18.06
C TYR A 17 15.34 12.26 17.18
N ASN A 18 15.17 13.59 17.25
CA ASN A 18 15.86 14.55 16.40
C ASN A 18 15.67 14.27 14.89
N VAL A 19 14.48 13.81 14.49
CA VAL A 19 14.12 13.52 13.09
C VAL A 19 12.96 14.38 12.60
N ARG A 20 12.80 14.47 11.28
CA ARG A 20 11.65 15.10 10.61
C ARG A 20 11.09 14.17 9.55
N TYR A 21 9.78 13.97 9.55
CA TYR A 21 9.09 13.22 8.52
C TYR A 21 8.78 14.14 7.33
N THR A 22 9.35 13.82 6.17
CA THR A 22 9.12 14.59 4.93
C THR A 22 7.97 14.02 4.11
N LYS A 23 7.45 12.85 4.48
CA LYS A 23 6.40 12.12 3.74
C LYS A 23 5.32 11.61 4.69
N TYR A 24 4.08 11.61 4.20
CA TYR A 24 2.92 11.08 4.90
C TYR A 24 2.20 10.08 3.99
N LEU A 25 2.12 8.83 4.44
CA LEU A 25 1.36 7.78 3.75
C LEU A 25 -0.06 7.73 4.32
N GLY A 26 -1.06 7.98 3.47
CA GLY A 26 -2.47 7.96 3.87
C GLY A 26 -3.37 7.21 2.89
N ASP A 27 -4.47 6.70 3.41
CA ASP A 27 -5.62 6.28 2.60
C ASP A 27 -6.47 7.52 2.29
N GLY A 28 -6.57 7.90 1.01
CA GLY A 28 -7.52 8.91 0.54
C GLY A 28 -7.52 10.26 1.25
N ASP A 29 -8.71 10.85 1.40
CA ASP A 29 -8.89 12.16 2.03
C ASP A 29 -8.56 12.07 3.52
N SER A 30 -7.46 12.70 3.93
CA SER A 30 -6.89 12.52 5.27
C SER A 30 -6.92 13.86 5.98
N LYS A 31 -7.91 14.01 6.88
CA LYS A 31 -7.96 15.09 7.85
C LYS A 31 -6.69 15.14 8.71
N ALA A 32 -6.01 14.00 8.88
CA ALA A 32 -4.74 13.91 9.58
C ALA A 32 -3.60 14.61 8.82
N PHE A 33 -3.48 14.39 7.50
CA PHE A 33 -2.51 15.11 6.68
C PHE A 33 -2.78 16.62 6.69
N THR A 34 -4.04 17.01 6.54
CA THR A 34 -4.45 18.43 6.56
C THR A 34 -4.02 19.09 7.87
N SER A 35 -4.31 18.44 8.99
CA SER A 35 -3.89 18.89 10.33
C SER A 35 -2.37 19.00 10.47
N ILE A 36 -1.58 18.05 9.94
CA ILE A 36 -0.11 18.12 9.95
C ILE A 36 0.40 19.35 9.19
N VAL A 37 -0.15 19.62 8.00
CA VAL A 37 0.24 20.76 7.16
C VAL A 37 -0.16 22.08 7.81
N GLU A 38 -1.38 22.19 8.32
CA GLU A 38 -1.90 23.40 8.98
C GLU A 38 -1.12 23.77 10.25
N ASN A 39 -0.71 22.77 11.03
CA ASN A 39 0.04 22.99 12.27
C ASN A 39 1.53 23.27 12.06
N LYS A 40 2.03 23.22 10.80
CA LYS A 40 3.43 23.51 10.46
C LYS A 40 4.43 22.87 11.44
N VAL A 41 4.27 21.58 11.70
CA VAL A 41 4.99 20.83 12.74
C VAL A 41 6.52 20.94 12.68
N TYR A 42 7.09 21.29 11.52
CA TYR A 42 8.52 21.49 11.32
C TYR A 42 8.88 22.91 10.83
N GLY A 43 7.96 23.86 10.95
CA GLY A 43 8.08 25.21 10.43
C GLY A 43 7.93 25.30 8.90
N ASP A 44 8.13 26.51 8.36
CA ASP A 44 7.89 26.81 6.94
C ASP A 44 8.93 26.21 5.98
N HIS A 45 10.07 25.76 6.51
CA HIS A 45 11.18 25.24 5.71
C HIS A 45 11.08 23.72 5.42
N CYS A 46 10.08 23.04 5.98
CA CYS A 46 9.95 21.59 5.84
C CYS A 46 8.50 21.21 5.51
N SER A 47 8.24 20.97 4.22
CA SER A 47 6.94 20.51 3.72
C SER A 47 6.82 18.99 3.78
N VAL A 48 5.66 18.49 4.22
CA VAL A 48 5.34 17.06 4.21
C VAL A 48 4.62 16.71 2.91
N GLU A 49 5.19 15.81 2.11
CA GLU A 49 4.56 15.31 0.89
C GLU A 49 3.57 14.18 1.20
N LYS A 50 2.37 14.24 0.62
CA LYS A 50 1.38 13.17 0.75
C LYS A 50 1.56 12.09 -0.32
N LEU A 51 1.83 10.88 0.14
CA LEU A 51 1.79 9.65 -0.65
C LEU A 51 0.44 8.96 -0.51
N GLU A 52 0.05 8.20 -1.54
CA GLU A 52 -1.22 7.45 -1.56
C GLU A 52 -0.97 5.95 -1.65
N CYS A 53 -1.61 5.16 -0.79
CA CYS A 53 -1.45 3.70 -0.82
C CYS A 53 -1.92 3.06 -2.14
N ILE A 54 -1.20 2.05 -2.66
CA ILE A 54 -1.55 1.38 -3.93
C ILE A 54 -2.96 0.79 -3.82
N GLY A 55 -3.33 0.28 -2.64
CA GLY A 55 -4.67 -0.21 -2.37
C GLY A 55 -5.73 0.86 -2.58
N HIS A 56 -5.47 2.10 -2.14
CA HIS A 56 -6.36 3.23 -2.38
C HIS A 56 -6.41 3.60 -3.86
N VAL A 57 -5.25 3.75 -4.50
CA VAL A 57 -5.16 4.07 -5.93
C VAL A 57 -5.93 3.04 -6.76
N MET A 58 -5.79 1.75 -6.44
CA MET A 58 -6.53 0.66 -7.07
C MET A 58 -8.05 0.83 -6.91
N LYS A 59 -8.54 1.09 -5.68
CA LYS A 59 -9.97 1.29 -5.40
C LYS A 59 -10.58 2.46 -6.19
N ARG A 60 -9.79 3.43 -6.64
CA ARG A 60 -10.28 4.56 -7.46
C ARG A 60 -10.86 4.09 -8.78
N MET A 61 -10.28 3.07 -9.42
CA MET A 61 -10.79 2.49 -10.67
C MET A 61 -12.23 1.99 -10.48
N GLY A 62 -12.45 1.08 -9.52
CA GLY A 62 -13.78 0.54 -9.29
C GLY A 62 -14.78 1.60 -8.82
N THR A 63 -14.35 2.52 -7.95
CA THR A 63 -15.22 3.61 -7.46
C THR A 63 -15.67 4.54 -8.60
N ARG A 64 -14.75 4.96 -9.48
CA ARG A 64 -15.08 5.86 -10.59
C ARG A 64 -15.96 5.18 -11.63
N LEU A 65 -15.73 3.91 -11.95
CA LEU A 65 -16.59 3.16 -12.87
C LEU A 65 -18.00 2.94 -12.30
N ARG A 66 -18.12 2.67 -11.00
CA ARG A 66 -19.44 2.58 -10.33
C ARG A 66 -20.17 3.93 -10.32
N ARG A 67 -19.46 5.03 -10.05
CA ARG A 67 -20.03 6.39 -10.16
C ARG A 67 -20.48 6.71 -11.58
N LEU A 68 -19.69 6.34 -12.59
CA LEU A 68 -20.06 6.48 -14.00
C LEU A 68 -21.35 5.71 -14.31
N LYS A 69 -21.44 4.45 -13.86
CA LYS A 69 -22.65 3.62 -13.99
C LYS A 69 -23.87 4.28 -13.36
N THR A 70 -23.74 4.83 -12.16
CA THR A 70 -24.82 5.58 -11.50
C THR A 70 -25.20 6.84 -12.28
N LYS A 71 -24.22 7.61 -12.75
CA LYS A 71 -24.43 8.84 -13.53
C LYS A 71 -25.16 8.59 -14.85
N MET A 72 -24.85 7.48 -15.52
CA MET A 72 -25.44 7.11 -16.82
C MET A 72 -26.71 6.26 -16.69
N ARG A 73 -27.25 6.10 -15.48
CA ARG A 73 -28.47 5.30 -15.26
C ARG A 73 -29.64 5.93 -16.03
N GLY A 74 -30.36 5.09 -16.78
CA GLY A 74 -31.50 5.52 -17.62
C GLY A 74 -31.11 6.15 -18.95
N GLN A 75 -29.82 6.43 -19.19
CA GLN A 75 -29.32 6.95 -20.46
C GLN A 75 -28.93 5.80 -21.38
N LYS A 76 -29.15 6.01 -22.68
CA LYS A 76 -28.71 5.10 -23.73
C LYS A 76 -27.42 5.65 -24.35
N LEU A 77 -26.52 4.75 -24.71
CA LEU A 77 -25.35 5.06 -25.53
C LEU A 77 -25.77 5.22 -26.99
N SER A 78 -24.82 5.54 -27.87
CA SER A 78 -25.02 5.67 -29.32
C SER A 78 -25.61 4.40 -29.95
N ASP A 79 -25.33 3.22 -29.39
CA ASP A 79 -25.92 1.95 -29.83
C ASP A 79 -27.35 1.71 -29.32
N GLY A 80 -27.99 2.72 -28.72
CA GLY A 80 -29.36 2.66 -28.22
C GLY A 80 -29.56 1.80 -26.97
N LYS A 81 -28.48 1.30 -26.36
CA LYS A 81 -28.51 0.39 -25.20
C LYS A 81 -27.85 1.05 -23.97
N PRO A 82 -28.19 0.63 -22.74
CA PRO A 82 -27.63 1.21 -21.50
C PRO A 82 -26.18 0.78 -21.25
N LEU A 83 -25.38 1.60 -20.56
CA LEU A 83 -23.96 1.30 -20.26
C LEU A 83 -23.73 -0.07 -19.60
N CYS A 84 -24.64 -0.47 -18.71
CA CYS A 84 -24.58 -1.73 -17.98
C CYS A 84 -25.54 -2.78 -18.53
N GLY A 85 -25.25 -4.06 -18.27
CA GLY A 85 -26.09 -5.18 -18.69
C GLY A 85 -25.25 -6.40 -19.07
N ARG A 86 -25.92 -7.45 -19.55
CA ARG A 86 -25.25 -8.66 -20.05
C ARG A 86 -24.29 -8.29 -21.17
N ASN A 87 -23.06 -8.80 -21.11
CA ASN A 87 -21.97 -8.51 -22.06
C ASN A 87 -21.59 -7.02 -22.15
N ARG A 88 -21.86 -6.23 -21.10
CA ARG A 88 -21.45 -4.82 -20.98
C ARG A 88 -20.75 -4.57 -19.64
N LEU A 89 -20.75 -3.34 -19.14
CA LEU A 89 -20.13 -3.00 -17.88
C LEU A 89 -20.94 -3.54 -16.68
N THR A 90 -20.57 -4.72 -16.20
CA THR A 90 -21.16 -5.37 -15.01
C THR A 90 -20.32 -5.10 -13.76
N GLU A 91 -20.86 -5.36 -12.56
CA GLU A 91 -20.08 -5.24 -11.31
C GLU A 91 -18.84 -6.15 -11.31
N ALA A 92 -19.01 -7.41 -11.74
CA ALA A 92 -17.90 -8.35 -11.86
C ALA A 92 -16.84 -7.86 -12.86
N GLU A 93 -17.25 -7.18 -13.93
CA GLU A 93 -16.32 -6.59 -14.89
C GLU A 93 -15.58 -5.40 -14.29
N ILE A 94 -16.26 -4.55 -13.52
CA ILE A 94 -15.63 -3.46 -12.77
C ILE A 94 -14.59 -4.00 -11.77
N ASP A 95 -14.89 -5.10 -11.06
CA ASP A 95 -13.95 -5.73 -10.13
C ASP A 95 -12.72 -6.29 -10.83
N ARG A 96 -12.88 -6.90 -12.01
CA ARG A 96 -11.75 -7.35 -12.84
C ARG A 96 -10.89 -6.18 -13.30
N LEU A 97 -11.51 -5.10 -13.79
CA LEU A 97 -10.80 -3.91 -14.24
C LEU A 97 -10.03 -3.26 -13.08
N GLN A 98 -10.63 -3.21 -11.88
CA GLN A 98 -9.95 -2.75 -10.67
C GLN A 98 -8.73 -3.62 -10.34
N ALA A 99 -8.87 -4.95 -10.39
CA ALA A 99 -7.76 -5.88 -10.13
C ALA A 99 -6.63 -5.75 -11.16
N TYR A 100 -6.97 -5.65 -12.45
CA TYR A 100 -6.00 -5.43 -13.53
C TYR A 100 -5.30 -4.09 -13.40
N TYR A 101 -6.02 -3.02 -13.07
CA TYR A 101 -5.43 -1.71 -12.84
C TYR A 101 -4.41 -1.75 -11.68
N GLY A 102 -4.76 -2.39 -10.56
CA GLY A 102 -3.83 -2.59 -9.46
C GLY A 102 -2.62 -3.46 -9.83
N LEU A 103 -2.76 -4.40 -10.78
CA LEU A 103 -1.66 -5.22 -11.28
C LEU A 103 -0.74 -4.43 -12.24
N ALA A 104 -1.32 -3.59 -13.11
CA ALA A 104 -0.59 -2.72 -14.02
C ALA A 104 0.31 -1.74 -13.26
N ILE A 105 -0.17 -1.17 -12.16
CA ILE A 105 0.66 -0.33 -11.29
C ILE A 105 1.76 -1.18 -10.65
N ARG A 106 1.40 -2.27 -9.96
CA ARG A 106 2.36 -3.09 -9.19
C ARG A 106 3.49 -3.71 -10.00
N ARG A 107 3.28 -3.98 -11.28
CA ARG A 107 4.30 -4.57 -12.15
C ARG A 107 5.26 -3.55 -12.77
N ASN A 108 4.90 -2.26 -12.70
CA ASN A 108 5.63 -1.18 -13.38
C ASN A 108 6.03 -0.06 -12.42
N LEU A 109 6.26 -0.41 -11.15
CA LEU A 109 6.55 0.53 -10.06
C LEU A 109 7.83 1.35 -10.27
N SER A 110 8.77 0.85 -11.09
CA SER A 110 9.98 1.58 -11.47
C SER A 110 9.78 2.66 -12.55
N SER A 111 8.64 2.68 -13.24
CA SER A 111 8.43 3.52 -14.42
C SER A 111 6.98 3.96 -14.59
N VAL A 112 6.73 5.26 -14.38
CA VAL A 112 5.42 5.89 -14.60
C VAL A 112 4.96 5.69 -16.05
N LYS A 113 5.87 5.75 -17.01
CA LYS A 113 5.57 5.56 -18.43
C LYS A 113 5.04 4.13 -18.69
N ASP A 114 5.69 3.13 -18.11
CA ASP A 114 5.30 1.73 -18.29
C ASP A 114 3.99 1.42 -17.56
N MET A 115 3.74 2.06 -16.41
CA MET A 115 2.41 2.04 -15.78
C MET A 115 1.34 2.58 -16.72
N GLN A 116 1.55 3.75 -17.32
CA GLN A 116 0.58 4.35 -18.23
C GLN A 116 0.30 3.43 -19.41
N GLN A 117 1.35 2.86 -20.02
CA GLN A 117 1.21 1.91 -21.12
C GLN A 117 0.42 0.67 -20.68
N ALA A 118 0.73 0.08 -19.52
CA ALA A 118 0.01 -1.07 -19.00
C ALA A 118 -1.46 -0.75 -18.67
N ILE A 119 -1.76 0.46 -18.17
CA ILE A 119 -3.13 0.92 -17.92
C ILE A 119 -3.90 1.06 -19.25
N TRP A 120 -3.29 1.65 -20.27
CA TRP A 120 -3.90 1.76 -21.60
C TRP A 120 -4.01 0.41 -22.31
N ALA A 121 -3.11 -0.54 -22.04
CA ALA A 121 -3.24 -1.91 -22.55
C ALA A 121 -4.52 -2.58 -22.02
N ILE A 122 -4.90 -2.37 -20.76
CA ILE A 122 -6.19 -2.86 -20.22
C ILE A 122 -7.37 -2.29 -21.01
N PHE A 123 -7.34 -0.98 -21.31
CA PHE A 123 -8.38 -0.33 -22.10
C PHE A 123 -8.48 -0.94 -23.51
N LEU A 124 -7.34 -1.06 -24.20
CA LEU A 124 -7.29 -1.62 -25.55
C LEU A 124 -7.70 -3.09 -25.60
N HIS A 125 -7.35 -3.90 -24.60
CA HIS A 125 -7.80 -5.29 -24.49
C HIS A 125 -9.33 -5.42 -24.49
N LYS A 126 -10.04 -4.44 -23.92
CA LYS A 126 -11.51 -4.44 -23.92
C LYS A 126 -12.13 -4.01 -25.24
N LEU A 127 -11.38 -3.28 -26.06
CA LEU A 127 -11.76 -2.89 -27.41
C LEU A 127 -11.35 -3.95 -28.46
N SER A 128 -10.38 -4.80 -28.13
CA SER A 128 -9.77 -5.77 -29.04
C SER A 128 -10.74 -6.86 -29.48
N THR A 129 -10.73 -7.17 -30.77
CA THR A 129 -11.53 -8.23 -31.42
C THR A 129 -10.65 -9.06 -32.35
N ASP A 130 -11.15 -10.19 -32.86
CA ASP A 130 -10.41 -11.01 -33.81
C ASP A 130 -10.16 -10.24 -35.12
N GLU A 131 -11.12 -9.43 -35.56
CA GLU A 131 -11.02 -8.59 -36.76
C GLU A 131 -10.14 -7.35 -36.55
N LYS A 132 -10.12 -6.83 -35.32
CA LYS A 132 -9.34 -5.63 -34.95
C LYS A 132 -8.59 -5.87 -33.64
N PRO A 133 -7.47 -6.60 -33.67
CA PRO A 133 -6.64 -6.81 -32.49
C PRO A 133 -5.96 -5.51 -32.04
N GLN A 134 -6.01 -5.20 -30.74
CA GLN A 134 -5.51 -3.96 -30.14
C GLN A 134 -4.56 -4.28 -28.97
N HIS A 135 -3.34 -4.74 -29.29
CA HIS A 135 -2.33 -5.17 -28.31
C HIS A 135 -1.03 -4.36 -28.39
N GLY A 136 -1.08 -3.13 -28.92
CA GLY A 136 0.10 -2.31 -29.19
C GLY A 136 0.88 -1.83 -27.96
N PHE A 137 0.25 -1.80 -26.78
CA PHE A 137 0.91 -1.44 -25.51
C PHE A 137 1.31 -2.66 -24.67
N CYS A 138 1.15 -3.86 -25.21
CA CYS A 138 1.55 -5.09 -24.52
C CYS A 138 3.04 -5.36 -24.73
N PRO A 139 3.74 -5.89 -23.71
CA PRO A 139 5.08 -6.42 -23.91
C PRO A 139 5.08 -7.48 -25.02
N SER A 140 6.14 -7.47 -25.84
CA SER A 140 6.34 -8.44 -26.92
C SER A 140 7.45 -9.44 -26.59
N ASP A 141 7.88 -9.49 -25.33
CA ASP A 141 8.85 -10.45 -24.81
C ASP A 141 8.18 -11.79 -24.45
N SER A 142 9.00 -12.80 -24.18
CA SER A 142 8.55 -14.15 -23.85
C SER A 142 7.81 -14.25 -22.50
N ASP A 143 8.04 -13.30 -21.59
CA ASP A 143 7.35 -13.20 -20.30
C ASP A 143 6.09 -12.30 -20.36
N THR A 144 5.61 -12.00 -21.58
CA THR A 144 4.42 -11.17 -21.75
C THR A 144 3.21 -11.78 -21.05
N TRP A 145 2.53 -10.94 -20.27
CA TRP A 145 1.26 -11.29 -19.66
C TRP A 145 0.09 -11.26 -20.65
N CYS A 146 0.31 -10.74 -21.86
CA CYS A 146 -0.70 -10.68 -22.91
C CYS A 146 -0.78 -12.01 -23.67
N LYS A 147 -1.91 -12.72 -23.54
CA LYS A 147 -2.12 -14.02 -24.19
C LYS A 147 -2.09 -13.95 -25.72
N PHE A 148 -2.54 -12.84 -26.31
CA PHE A 148 -2.46 -12.62 -27.76
C PHE A 148 -1.00 -12.52 -28.21
N LYS A 149 -0.19 -11.69 -27.55
CA LYS A 149 1.24 -11.56 -27.86
C LYS A 149 2.01 -12.86 -27.64
N LYS A 150 1.63 -13.61 -26.61
CA LYS A 150 2.20 -14.94 -26.38
C LYS A 150 1.87 -15.93 -27.50
N ALA A 151 0.63 -15.95 -27.98
CA ALA A 151 0.23 -16.78 -29.11
C ALA A 151 0.94 -16.36 -30.40
N GLU A 152 1.06 -15.05 -30.65
CA GLU A 152 1.82 -14.48 -31.78
C GLU A 152 3.27 -14.96 -31.78
N LEU A 153 3.95 -14.96 -30.63
CA LEU A 153 5.33 -15.47 -30.49
C LEU A 153 5.45 -16.98 -30.73
N LEU A 154 4.42 -17.75 -30.37
CA LEU A 154 4.39 -19.22 -30.53
C LEU A 154 3.85 -19.67 -31.89
N GLY A 155 3.36 -18.74 -32.72
CA GLY A 155 2.66 -19.07 -33.97
C GLY A 155 1.29 -19.74 -33.75
N GLU A 156 0.69 -19.57 -32.58
CA GLU A 156 -0.61 -20.14 -32.22
C GLU A 156 -1.77 -19.22 -32.61
N THR A 157 -2.95 -19.79 -32.82
CA THR A 157 -4.18 -19.02 -33.03
C THR A 157 -4.75 -18.52 -31.71
N TYR A 158 -5.18 -17.26 -31.66
CA TYR A 158 -5.82 -16.65 -30.49
C TYR A 158 -7.18 -16.08 -30.84
N HIS A 159 -8.21 -16.48 -30.10
CA HIS A 159 -9.55 -15.90 -30.19
C HIS A 159 -9.84 -15.00 -29.01
N HIS A 160 -10.22 -13.76 -29.30
CA HIS A 160 -10.56 -12.74 -28.33
C HIS A 160 -11.81 -13.11 -27.55
N LYS A 161 -11.73 -12.95 -26.23
CA LYS A 161 -12.82 -13.21 -25.30
C LYS A 161 -12.98 -12.02 -24.38
N ASN A 162 -14.21 -11.76 -23.96
CA ASN A 162 -14.55 -10.71 -22.98
C ASN A 162 -14.28 -9.27 -23.46
N SER A 163 -14.32 -9.04 -24.77
CA SER A 163 -14.40 -7.72 -25.37
C SER A 163 -15.73 -7.06 -25.01
N LEU A 164 -15.74 -5.73 -24.91
CA LEU A 164 -16.93 -4.95 -24.63
C LEU A 164 -17.32 -4.16 -25.90
N PRO A 165 -18.62 -3.81 -26.06
CA PRO A 165 -19.04 -2.94 -27.15
C PRO A 165 -18.25 -1.62 -27.15
N VAL A 166 -17.91 -1.13 -28.34
CA VAL A 166 -17.11 0.10 -28.51
C VAL A 166 -17.68 1.25 -27.68
N ASP A 167 -19.00 1.47 -27.72
CA ASP A 167 -19.66 2.54 -26.98
C ASP A 167 -19.48 2.45 -25.46
N VAL A 168 -19.39 1.23 -24.91
CA VAL A 168 -19.14 1.00 -23.48
C VAL A 168 -17.71 1.36 -23.13
N VAL A 169 -16.75 0.90 -23.94
CA VAL A 169 -15.33 1.17 -23.73
C VAL A 169 -15.05 2.67 -23.87
N GLU A 170 -15.61 3.32 -24.87
CA GLU A 170 -15.51 4.78 -25.07
C GLU A 170 -16.10 5.57 -23.90
N ALA A 171 -17.24 5.15 -23.36
CA ALA A 171 -17.81 5.78 -22.16
C ALA A 171 -16.88 5.68 -20.94
N MET A 172 -16.04 4.64 -20.85
CA MET A 172 -15.06 4.47 -19.77
C MET A 172 -13.77 5.28 -19.99
N ARG A 173 -13.49 5.76 -21.21
CA ARG A 173 -12.25 6.45 -21.58
C ARG A 173 -11.88 7.62 -20.64
N PRO A 174 -12.81 8.49 -20.19
CA PRO A 174 -12.47 9.57 -19.26
C PRO A 174 -11.90 9.04 -17.93
N VAL A 175 -12.43 7.92 -17.42
CA VAL A 175 -11.95 7.30 -16.19
C VAL A 175 -10.51 6.79 -16.35
N PHE A 176 -10.22 6.13 -17.48
CA PHE A 176 -8.87 5.67 -17.79
C PHE A 176 -7.88 6.82 -17.97
N ARG A 177 -8.29 7.88 -18.68
CA ARG A 177 -7.47 9.09 -18.88
C ARG A 177 -7.07 9.71 -17.55
N ASP A 178 -8.01 9.91 -16.64
CA ASP A 178 -7.73 10.53 -15.36
C ASP A 178 -6.85 9.65 -14.45
N LEU A 179 -7.05 8.33 -14.49
CA LEU A 179 -6.31 7.39 -13.66
C LEU A 179 -4.93 7.03 -14.24
N ALA A 180 -4.70 7.30 -15.53
CA ALA A 180 -3.39 7.26 -16.15
C ALA A 180 -2.61 8.59 -15.99
N ASN A 181 -3.07 9.53 -15.17
CA ASN A 181 -2.37 10.79 -14.96
C ASN A 181 -0.99 10.57 -14.30
N PRO A 182 0.12 11.07 -14.87
CA PRO A 182 1.46 10.90 -14.31
C PRO A 182 1.61 11.36 -12.86
N GLU A 183 0.97 12.47 -12.47
CA GLU A 183 1.07 13.02 -11.12
C GLU A 183 0.38 12.13 -10.08
N LEU A 184 -0.68 11.43 -10.48
CA LEU A 184 -1.29 10.40 -9.65
C LEU A 184 -0.37 9.18 -9.52
N LEU A 185 0.21 8.74 -10.64
CA LEU A 185 1.03 7.52 -10.69
C LEU A 185 2.37 7.69 -9.97
N LYS A 186 3.02 8.86 -10.07
CA LYS A 186 4.25 9.20 -9.33
C LYS A 186 4.09 8.97 -7.82
N LYS A 187 2.95 9.39 -7.24
CA LYS A 187 2.65 9.17 -5.81
C LYS A 187 2.57 7.70 -5.42
N SER A 188 2.28 6.82 -6.38
CA SER A 188 2.24 5.36 -6.16
C SER A 188 3.60 4.68 -6.33
N VAL A 189 4.50 5.23 -7.16
CA VAL A 189 5.87 4.74 -7.41
C VAL A 189 6.74 4.79 -6.15
N TYR A 190 6.64 5.87 -5.38
CA TYR A 190 7.47 6.06 -4.18
C TYR A 190 7.29 4.97 -3.13
N MET A 191 6.16 4.27 -3.12
CA MET A 191 5.88 3.24 -2.11
C MET A 191 6.51 1.88 -2.38
N GLU A 192 7.04 1.62 -3.58
CA GLU A 192 7.90 0.44 -3.77
C GLU A 192 9.35 0.76 -3.44
N ASN A 193 9.79 1.97 -3.82
CA ASN A 193 11.15 2.43 -3.61
C ASN A 193 11.45 2.74 -2.14
N GLU A 194 10.42 2.97 -1.33
CA GLU A 194 10.53 2.95 0.12
C GLU A 194 10.01 1.59 0.61
N GLN A 195 10.98 0.78 1.06
CA GLN A 195 10.79 -0.41 1.89
C GLN A 195 9.61 -0.24 2.86
N LEU A 196 8.89 -1.33 3.17
CA LEU A 196 7.89 -1.42 4.25
C LEU A 196 8.10 -0.31 5.29
N SER A 197 7.07 0.50 5.55
CA SER A 197 7.16 1.59 6.53
C SER A 197 7.84 1.09 7.81
N ASP A 198 8.63 1.91 8.51
CA ASP A 198 9.32 1.46 9.74
C ASP A 198 8.32 0.85 10.78
N LEU A 199 7.04 1.21 10.69
CA LEU A 199 5.91 0.59 11.37
C LEU A 199 5.62 -0.86 10.93
N GLU A 200 5.58 -1.13 9.63
CA GLU A 200 5.48 -2.48 9.08
C GLU A 200 6.75 -3.31 9.37
N LYS A 201 7.93 -2.67 9.47
CA LYS A 201 9.16 -3.34 9.94
C LYS A 201 9.00 -3.83 11.38
N GLY A 202 8.51 -2.97 12.29
CA GLY A 202 8.21 -3.34 13.68
C GLY A 202 7.16 -4.46 13.81
N HIS A 203 6.17 -4.49 12.91
CA HIS A 203 5.15 -5.55 12.87
C HIS A 203 5.60 -6.88 12.25
N VAL A 204 6.77 -6.92 11.60
CA VAL A 204 7.39 -8.17 11.11
C VAL A 204 8.40 -8.69 12.13
N VAL A 205 9.25 -7.81 12.68
CA VAL A 205 10.36 -8.20 13.57
C VAL A 205 9.86 -8.83 14.87
N GLY A 206 8.96 -8.15 15.60
CA GLY A 206 8.46 -8.68 16.88
C GLY A 206 7.81 -10.07 16.76
N PRO A 207 6.91 -10.31 15.79
CA PRO A 207 6.36 -11.64 15.54
C PRO A 207 7.39 -12.68 15.09
N ARG A 208 8.43 -12.28 14.36
CA ARG A 208 9.54 -13.18 13.95
C ARG A 208 10.37 -13.63 15.16
N GLU A 209 10.69 -12.71 16.07
CA GLU A 209 11.39 -13.00 17.34
C GLU A 209 10.53 -13.85 18.29
N ALA A 210 9.21 -13.81 18.13
CA ALA A 210 8.25 -14.68 18.82
C ALA A 210 7.96 -16.01 18.07
N ASP A 211 8.81 -16.40 17.10
CA ASP A 211 8.70 -17.64 16.30
C ASP A 211 7.40 -17.80 15.48
N TRP A 212 6.78 -16.70 15.05
CA TRP A 212 5.64 -16.79 14.15
C TRP A 212 6.08 -17.19 12.74
N SER A 213 5.33 -18.10 12.12
CA SER A 213 5.57 -18.46 10.72
C SER A 213 5.32 -17.29 9.77
N ASN A 214 6.12 -17.19 8.69
CA ASN A 214 5.96 -16.13 7.67
C ASN A 214 4.54 -16.08 7.08
N ARG A 215 3.86 -17.23 6.98
CA ARG A 215 2.45 -17.32 6.55
C ARG A 215 1.49 -16.67 7.54
N ARG A 216 1.76 -16.76 8.85
CA ARG A 216 0.96 -16.13 9.91
C ARG A 216 1.19 -14.63 9.94
N ILE A 217 2.44 -14.19 9.82
CA ILE A 217 2.83 -12.77 9.74
C ILE A 217 2.23 -12.14 8.46
N GLY A 218 2.37 -12.81 7.32
CA GLY A 218 1.79 -12.38 6.05
C GLY A 218 0.28 -12.21 6.10
N ARG A 219 -0.45 -13.18 6.69
CA ARG A 219 -1.91 -13.06 6.90
C ARG A 219 -2.29 -11.85 7.76
N ARG A 220 -1.53 -11.56 8.82
CA ARG A 220 -1.76 -10.39 9.69
C ARG A 220 -1.53 -9.06 8.96
N LEU A 221 -0.56 -9.03 8.04
CA LEU A 221 -0.21 -7.84 7.26
C LEU A 221 -0.98 -7.72 5.93
N GLY A 222 -1.80 -8.72 5.57
CA GLY A 222 -2.41 -8.80 4.23
C GLY A 222 -1.38 -8.94 3.10
N ARG A 223 -0.23 -9.57 3.38
CA ARG A 223 0.89 -9.81 2.44
C ARG A 223 1.14 -11.29 2.22
N SER A 224 1.84 -11.64 1.14
CA SER A 224 2.32 -13.02 0.95
C SER A 224 3.48 -13.34 1.90
N ASP A 225 3.67 -14.61 2.22
CA ASP A 225 4.80 -15.12 2.99
C ASP A 225 6.16 -14.79 2.34
N MET A 226 6.22 -14.81 1.01
CA MET A 226 7.42 -14.45 0.24
C MET A 226 7.86 -12.99 0.48
N VAL A 227 6.92 -12.07 0.68
CA VAL A 227 7.24 -10.67 1.03
C VAL A 227 7.92 -10.60 2.40
N VAL A 228 7.40 -11.35 3.39
CA VAL A 228 7.99 -11.42 4.73
C VAL A 228 9.41 -12.00 4.68
N VAL A 229 9.64 -13.04 3.86
CA VAL A 229 10.97 -13.66 3.68
C VAL A 229 11.97 -12.72 3.04
N ARG A 230 11.60 -12.07 1.92
CA ARG A 230 12.50 -11.15 1.20
C ARG A 230 12.89 -9.96 2.06
N CYS A 231 11.95 -9.38 2.79
CA CYS A 231 12.21 -8.27 3.70
C CYS A 231 13.13 -8.69 4.86
N TRP A 232 12.90 -9.85 5.48
CA TRP A 232 13.76 -10.37 6.54
C TRP A 232 15.20 -10.61 6.07
N GLN A 233 15.38 -11.21 4.89
CA GLN A 233 16.71 -11.44 4.31
C GLN A 233 17.42 -10.13 3.94
N GLN A 234 16.68 -9.14 3.47
CA GLN A 234 17.21 -7.81 3.17
C GLN A 234 17.71 -7.13 4.46
N TRP A 235 16.94 -7.17 5.55
CA TRP A 235 17.34 -6.55 6.83
C TRP A 235 18.55 -7.22 7.50
N ILE A 236 18.68 -8.56 7.37
CA ILE A 236 19.89 -9.27 7.82
C ILE A 236 21.14 -8.76 7.08
N LYS A 237 21.02 -8.49 5.78
CA LYS A 237 22.12 -7.97 4.96
C LYS A 237 22.45 -6.51 5.26
N GLU A 238 21.45 -5.73 5.66
CA GLU A 238 21.56 -4.28 5.91
C GLU A 238 22.01 -3.92 7.34
N GLN A 239 22.24 -4.89 8.25
CA GLN A 239 22.73 -4.66 9.64
C GLN A 239 21.92 -3.59 10.41
N VAL A 240 20.61 -3.51 10.17
CA VAL A 240 19.76 -2.45 10.76
C VAL A 240 19.54 -2.71 12.25
N VAL A 241 20.22 -1.93 13.10
CA VAL A 241 19.98 -1.83 14.54
C VAL A 241 18.68 -1.05 14.78
N LEU A 242 17.69 -1.70 15.41
CA LEU A 242 16.36 -1.14 15.66
C LEU A 242 16.35 -0.16 16.84
N ILE A 243 15.77 1.02 16.63
CA ILE A 243 15.37 1.97 17.68
C ILE A 243 13.85 1.79 17.88
N GLY A 244 13.43 1.30 19.05
CA GLY A 244 12.03 0.95 19.35
C GLY A 244 11.18 2.09 19.90
N ILE A 245 9.86 2.07 19.64
CA ILE A 245 8.85 2.93 20.31
C ILE A 245 7.49 2.21 20.45
N PHE A 246 6.91 2.32 21.66
CA PHE A 246 5.65 1.74 22.16
C PHE A 246 4.38 2.59 21.88
N THR A 247 3.19 2.00 22.04
CA THR A 247 1.88 2.71 22.11
C THR A 247 1.14 2.49 23.44
N THR A 248 0.38 3.50 23.86
CA THR A 248 -0.10 3.86 25.23
C THR A 248 -1.44 3.25 25.70
N SER A 249 -1.59 3.07 27.03
CA SER A 249 -2.81 3.46 27.79
C SER A 249 -2.48 3.80 29.27
N GLY A 250 -3.16 4.80 29.86
CA GLY A 250 -2.83 5.58 31.09
C GLY A 250 -2.80 4.82 32.43
N LYS A 251 -2.44 5.39 33.59
CA LYS A 251 -2.71 6.69 34.25
C LYS A 251 -1.55 7.03 35.23
N LEU A 252 -1.38 8.29 35.62
CA LEU A 252 -0.37 8.78 36.59
C LEU A 252 -0.58 8.27 38.02
N GLU A 253 0.52 7.94 38.72
CA GLU A 253 0.73 8.22 40.16
C GLU A 253 2.25 8.19 40.51
N SER A 254 2.62 8.93 41.56
CA SER A 254 3.96 9.41 41.91
C SER A 254 4.83 8.41 42.69
N ASP A 255 6.14 8.72 42.77
CA ASP A 255 7.07 8.54 43.91
C ASP A 255 8.45 7.90 43.59
N GLN A 256 9.47 8.72 43.87
CA GLN A 256 10.71 8.52 44.67
C GLN A 256 11.92 7.64 44.22
N LEU A 257 13.10 8.32 44.26
CA LEU A 257 14.51 7.89 44.55
C LEU A 257 15.21 6.85 43.63
N GLY A 258 16.49 6.95 43.22
CA GLY A 258 17.61 7.85 43.47
C GLY A 258 18.92 7.31 42.83
N SER A 259 19.78 8.21 42.32
CA SER A 259 21.27 8.27 42.34
C SER A 259 22.23 7.11 41.96
N ASN A 260 23.23 7.49 41.13
CA ASN A 260 24.69 7.13 41.06
C ASN A 260 25.16 6.07 40.03
N GLU A 261 25.89 6.47 38.97
CA GLU A 261 27.37 6.49 38.73
C GLU A 261 27.94 5.10 38.34
N LEU A 262 28.90 4.82 37.44
CA LEU A 262 29.81 5.48 36.48
C LEU A 262 30.49 4.32 35.68
N GLY A 263 30.90 4.49 34.40
CA GLY A 263 31.94 3.63 33.78
C GLY A 263 31.77 3.18 32.32
N THR A 264 32.58 3.73 31.41
CA THR A 264 32.83 3.41 29.97
C THR A 264 33.54 2.03 29.83
N VAL A 265 33.39 1.13 28.83
CA VAL A 265 33.59 1.20 27.36
C VAL A 265 32.98 -0.05 26.65
N MET A 266 32.27 0.21 25.54
CA MET A 266 31.81 -0.60 24.39
C MET A 266 32.02 -2.15 24.33
N ASN A 267 30.91 -2.91 24.27
CA ASN A 267 30.63 -3.91 23.21
C ASN A 267 29.17 -4.45 23.27
N TRP A 268 28.52 -4.47 22.10
CA TRP A 268 27.23 -5.06 21.67
C TRP A 268 26.10 -5.47 22.66
N ALA A 269 24.89 -4.99 22.33
CA ALA A 269 23.56 -5.58 22.55
C ALA A 269 22.99 -5.71 23.98
N ALA A 270 22.07 -4.81 24.35
CA ALA A 270 20.85 -5.12 25.12
C ALA A 270 19.92 -3.89 25.17
N ILE A 271 18.70 -4.00 24.63
CA ILE A 271 17.61 -3.03 24.86
C ILE A 271 16.76 -3.59 26.02
N PHE A 272 16.72 -2.89 27.14
CA PHE A 272 15.86 -3.21 28.28
C PHE A 272 14.48 -2.55 28.13
N SER A 273 13.42 -3.35 28.29
CA SER A 273 12.05 -2.89 28.58
C SER A 273 11.80 -3.10 30.06
N ASN A 274 11.58 -2.03 30.84
CA ASN A 274 11.27 -2.13 32.27
C ASN A 274 9.74 -2.16 32.45
N GLU A 275 9.16 -3.36 32.57
CA GLU A 275 7.71 -3.60 32.71
C GLU A 275 7.17 -3.48 34.16
N SER A 276 7.91 -2.86 35.08
CA SER A 276 7.56 -2.87 36.52
C SER A 276 6.40 -1.96 36.96
N ARG A 277 5.53 -1.44 36.07
CA ARG A 277 4.48 -0.46 36.46
C ARG A 277 3.06 -0.66 35.90
N PHE A 278 2.64 -1.88 35.53
CA PHE A 278 1.24 -2.11 35.10
C PHE A 278 0.56 -3.28 35.85
N SER A 279 -0.49 -2.98 36.61
CA SER A 279 -1.50 -3.95 37.05
C SER A 279 -2.74 -3.85 36.15
N LEU A 280 -3.05 -4.91 35.40
CA LEU A 280 -4.20 -4.99 34.50
C LEU A 280 -5.14 -6.14 34.92
N ASN A 281 -6.45 -5.87 34.88
CA ASN A 281 -7.55 -6.74 35.36
C ASN A 281 -7.77 -8.02 34.52
N ALA A 282 -8.51 -8.95 35.12
CA ALA A 282 -8.52 -10.40 34.89
C ALA A 282 -9.13 -10.95 33.58
N ASP A 283 -9.55 -10.13 32.61
CA ASP A 283 -10.29 -10.61 31.44
C ASP A 283 -9.44 -10.90 30.18
N TYR A 284 -8.12 -10.83 30.29
CA TYR A 284 -7.22 -11.30 29.23
C TYR A 284 -6.47 -12.54 29.73
N GLN A 285 -6.79 -13.71 29.16
CA GLN A 285 -5.98 -14.91 29.33
C GLN A 285 -4.64 -14.74 28.61
N CYS A 286 -3.65 -14.20 29.33
CA CYS A 286 -2.23 -14.31 28.99
C CYS A 286 -1.58 -15.37 29.89
N ILE A 287 -0.93 -16.35 29.27
CA ILE A 287 0.00 -17.26 29.96
C ILE A 287 1.22 -16.43 30.36
N ARG A 288 1.46 -16.25 31.66
CA ARG A 288 2.66 -15.59 32.20
C ARG A 288 3.83 -16.57 32.13
N VAL A 289 4.86 -16.25 31.35
CA VAL A 289 6.15 -16.96 31.40
C VAL A 289 7.15 -16.04 32.09
N TRP A 290 7.49 -16.37 33.35
CA TRP A 290 8.59 -15.74 34.07
C TRP A 290 9.91 -16.36 33.64
N LYS A 291 10.95 -15.54 33.45
CA LYS A 291 12.32 -16.04 33.35
C LYS A 291 13.21 -15.34 34.38
N ARG A 292 13.88 -16.16 35.19
CA ARG A 292 14.76 -15.79 36.31
C ARG A 292 16.00 -15.04 35.77
N PRO A 293 16.53 -14.00 36.46
CA PRO A 293 17.79 -13.40 36.06
C PRO A 293 18.97 -14.30 36.47
N GLY A 294 19.90 -14.51 35.54
CA GLY A 294 21.28 -14.93 35.81
C GLY A 294 21.54 -16.43 35.79
N HIS A 295 22.23 -16.91 34.76
CA HIS A 295 23.67 -17.16 34.80
C HIS A 295 24.27 -16.96 33.40
#